data_AF-A0A950CKE0-F1
#
_entry.id   AF-A0A950CKE0-F1
#
_cell.length_a   1.000
_cell.length_b   1.000
_cell.length_c   1.000
_cell.angle_alpha   90.00
_cell.angle_beta   90.00
_cell.angle_gamma   90.00
#
_symmetry.space_group_name_H-M   'P 1'
#
loop_
_entity.id
_entity.type
_entity.pdbx_description
1 polymer ?
#
loop_
_entity_poly.entity_id
_entity_poly.type
_entity_poly.pdbx_seq_one_letter_code
_entity_poly.pdbx_strand_id
1 'polypeptide(L)'
;MSDADNKLTRVGVFYDGNFFSHVSNYYLYHHQRRARINITGLHDFIRKQVATFEGIDERYCQIVDAHYFRGRFSAREAQNRNQLYGERLFDDVLVREGVTTHYLPISTEKETGIDVWFALEAFEQAIYKHFNVCVLIACDGDYVPLARKLNTVGARVMVLGWDFKYVDDQGEERETRTSQWLLGEVTYPVLMSNIIEDRTRRNDPLINALFVSRKDFGPGSLALSETAVPASAGAFEGTIQTLKEGYGFIASSDPAHRGQTFFFFHAEVLNADFNDLKLGDHVRFQLGTNPKGPCAVQVSIIQ
;
A
#
# COMPACT_ATOMS: atom_id res chain seq x y z
N MET A 1 4.87 -47.59 0.26
CA MET A 1 3.82 -46.89 1.02
C MET A 1 4.25 -46.75 2.47
N SER A 2 4.81 -45.60 2.79
CA SER A 2 4.62 -44.89 4.06
C SER A 2 5.07 -43.46 3.81
N ASP A 3 4.26 -42.74 3.03
CA ASP A 3 4.35 -41.28 2.81
C ASP A 3 4.08 -40.58 4.14
N ALA A 4 5.12 -40.49 4.96
CA ALA A 4 5.16 -39.64 6.14
C ALA A 4 5.78 -38.28 5.82
N ASP A 5 5.51 -37.74 4.63
CA ASP A 5 5.78 -36.33 4.30
C ASP A 5 4.63 -35.47 4.81
N ASN A 6 4.53 -35.39 6.13
CA ASN A 6 3.82 -34.34 6.84
C ASN A 6 4.63 -33.02 6.73
N LYS A 7 5.04 -32.66 5.50
CA LYS A 7 5.97 -31.58 5.21
C LYS A 7 5.22 -30.27 5.06
N LEU A 8 5.60 -29.32 5.90
CA LEU A 8 5.22 -27.92 5.79
C LEU A 8 5.49 -27.39 4.37
N THR A 9 4.47 -26.80 3.74
CA THR A 9 4.60 -26.05 2.49
C THR A 9 5.15 -24.66 2.81
N ARG A 10 6.39 -24.44 2.39
CA ARG A 10 7.16 -23.21 2.60
C ARG A 10 6.88 -22.24 1.46
N VAL A 11 6.29 -21.10 1.78
CA VAL A 11 5.99 -20.03 0.84
C VAL A 11 6.96 -18.88 1.05
N GLY A 12 7.63 -18.45 -0.01
CA GLY A 12 8.43 -17.22 -0.06
C GLY A 12 7.67 -16.14 -0.82
N VAL A 13 7.58 -14.92 -0.29
CA VAL A 13 6.81 -13.82 -0.89
C VAL A 13 7.74 -12.67 -1.29
N PHE A 14 7.65 -12.20 -2.53
CA PHE A 14 8.52 -11.17 -3.07
C PHE A 14 7.70 -10.03 -3.69
N TYR A 15 7.85 -8.83 -3.16
CA TYR A 15 7.14 -7.63 -3.58
C TYR A 15 8.01 -6.74 -4.45
N ASP A 16 7.56 -6.50 -5.69
CA ASP A 16 7.98 -5.32 -6.43
C ASP A 16 7.31 -4.11 -5.78
N GLY A 17 8.08 -3.34 -5.02
CA GLY A 17 7.58 -2.20 -4.26
C GLY A 17 7.17 -1.02 -5.12
N ASN A 18 7.66 -0.90 -6.35
CA ASN A 18 7.19 0.10 -7.31
C ASN A 18 5.78 -0.23 -7.76
N PHE A 19 5.61 -1.45 -8.26
CA PHE A 19 4.32 -1.96 -8.67
C PHE A 19 3.31 -1.97 -7.51
N PHE A 20 3.66 -2.54 -6.35
CA PHE A 20 2.76 -2.63 -5.21
C PHE A 20 2.28 -1.26 -4.70
N SER A 21 3.16 -0.26 -4.71
CA SER A 21 2.79 1.11 -4.36
C SER A 21 1.75 1.69 -5.32
N HIS A 22 1.87 1.45 -6.62
CA HIS A 22 0.87 1.90 -7.60
C HIS A 22 -0.48 1.21 -7.39
N VAL A 23 -0.47 -0.10 -7.14
CA VAL A 23 -1.69 -0.85 -6.82
C VAL A 23 -2.37 -0.28 -5.57
N SER A 24 -1.61 -0.06 -4.49
CA SER A 24 -2.18 0.46 -3.25
C SER A 24 -2.72 1.88 -3.40
N ASN A 25 -2.11 2.73 -4.24
CA ASN A 25 -2.60 4.07 -4.52
C ASN A 25 -3.86 4.03 -5.38
N TYR A 26 -3.92 3.16 -6.38
CA TYR A 26 -5.13 2.95 -7.19
C TYR A 26 -6.35 2.61 -6.33
N TYR A 27 -6.20 1.64 -5.41
CA TYR A 27 -7.31 1.25 -4.53
C TYR A 27 -7.74 2.33 -3.53
N LEU A 28 -6.79 3.18 -3.12
CA LEU A 28 -7.06 4.27 -2.21
C LEU A 28 -7.80 5.43 -2.89
N TYR A 29 -7.31 5.87 -4.06
CA TYR A 29 -7.75 7.13 -4.67
C TYR A 29 -8.79 6.95 -5.79
N HIS A 30 -8.72 5.86 -6.55
CA HIS A 30 -9.51 5.71 -7.78
C HIS A 30 -10.56 4.59 -7.71
N HIS A 31 -10.35 3.59 -6.85
CA HIS A 31 -11.29 2.48 -6.72
C HIS A 31 -12.41 2.75 -5.70
N GLN A 32 -13.57 2.10 -5.88
CA GLN A 32 -14.73 2.23 -4.98
C GLN A 32 -14.47 1.77 -3.54
N ARG A 33 -13.42 0.96 -3.32
CA ARG A 33 -13.01 0.46 -1.99
C ARG A 33 -12.42 1.56 -1.12
N ARG A 34 -11.76 2.56 -1.71
CA ARG A 34 -11.13 3.70 -1.03
C ARG A 34 -10.28 3.30 0.19
N ALA A 35 -9.51 2.23 0.05
CA ALA A 35 -8.72 1.67 1.14
C ALA A 35 -7.41 1.09 0.59
N ARG A 36 -6.33 1.20 1.37
CA ARG A 36 -5.04 0.58 1.04
C ARG A 36 -5.10 -0.93 1.25
N ILE A 37 -4.23 -1.63 0.54
CA ILE A 37 -4.05 -3.07 0.73
C ILE A 37 -3.40 -3.33 2.09
N ASN A 38 -3.99 -4.23 2.86
CA ASN A 38 -3.47 -4.73 4.13
C ASN A 38 -2.50 -5.89 3.87
N ILE A 39 -1.22 -5.72 4.23
CA ILE A 39 -0.18 -6.76 4.05
C ILE A 39 -0.55 -8.05 4.80
N THR A 40 -1.04 -7.93 6.03
CA THR A 40 -1.51 -9.08 6.84
C THR A 40 -2.58 -9.87 6.09
N GLY A 41 -3.60 -9.17 5.61
CA GLY A 41 -4.71 -9.79 4.88
C GLY A 41 -4.28 -10.38 3.54
N LEU A 42 -3.32 -9.74 2.87
CA LEU A 42 -2.72 -10.24 1.64
C LEU A 42 -1.91 -11.52 1.89
N HIS A 43 -1.12 -11.59 2.95
CA HIS A 43 -0.40 -12.80 3.37
C HIS A 43 -1.37 -13.94 3.71
N ASP A 44 -2.45 -13.65 4.43
CA ASP A 44 -3.50 -14.64 4.72
C ASP A 44 -4.19 -15.13 3.45
N PHE A 45 -4.50 -14.23 2.52
CA PHE A 45 -5.05 -14.59 1.21
C PHE A 45 -4.09 -15.51 0.45
N ILE A 46 -2.81 -15.15 0.34
CA ILE A 46 -1.78 -15.95 -0.33
C ILE A 46 -1.71 -17.34 0.28
N ARG A 47 -1.63 -17.45 1.61
CA ARG A 47 -1.55 -18.73 2.32
C ARG A 47 -2.73 -19.64 2.00
N LYS A 48 -3.95 -19.10 2.02
CA LYS A 48 -5.17 -19.86 1.69
C LYS A 48 -5.25 -20.24 0.22
N GLN A 49 -4.86 -19.33 -0.65
CA GLN A 49 -4.87 -19.56 -2.10
C GLN A 49 -3.86 -20.65 -2.49
N VAL A 50 -2.65 -20.61 -1.93
CA VAL A 50 -1.64 -21.66 -2.09
C VAL A 50 -2.13 -22.99 -1.51
N ALA A 51 -2.69 -22.99 -0.30
CA ALA A 51 -3.21 -24.21 0.32
C ALA A 51 -4.30 -24.87 -0.54
N THR A 52 -5.17 -24.05 -1.14
CA THR A 52 -6.21 -24.52 -2.06
C THR A 52 -5.63 -25.13 -3.33
N PHE A 53 -4.62 -24.49 -3.94
CA PHE A 53 -3.99 -25.01 -5.16
C PHE A 53 -3.18 -26.29 -4.92
N GLU A 54 -2.53 -26.40 -3.77
CA GLU A 54 -1.73 -27.59 -3.39
C GLU A 54 -2.59 -28.70 -2.77
N GLY A 55 -3.87 -28.44 -2.47
CA GLY A 55 -4.77 -29.42 -1.86
C GLY A 55 -4.39 -29.80 -0.42
N ILE A 56 -3.78 -28.87 0.31
CA ILE A 56 -3.29 -29.07 1.69
C ILE A 56 -4.10 -28.25 2.70
N ASP A 57 -4.04 -28.65 3.97
CA ASP A 57 -4.63 -27.87 5.06
C ASP A 57 -3.83 -26.56 5.27
N GLU A 58 -4.56 -25.45 5.46
CA GLU A 58 -3.99 -24.11 5.64
C GLU A 58 -2.95 -24.03 6.78
N ARG A 59 -3.04 -24.91 7.78
CA ARG A 59 -2.09 -24.96 8.90
C ARG A 59 -0.69 -25.41 8.47
N TYR A 60 -0.60 -26.22 7.42
CA TYR A 60 0.67 -26.69 6.85
C TYR A 60 1.18 -25.78 5.73
N CYS A 61 0.48 -24.70 5.40
CA CYS A 61 0.95 -23.68 4.47
C CYS A 61 1.48 -22.49 5.27
N GLN A 62 2.77 -22.18 5.17
CA GLN A 62 3.37 -21.08 5.95
C GLN A 62 4.20 -20.18 5.04
N ILE A 63 3.97 -18.88 5.16
CA ILE A 63 4.90 -17.88 4.65
C ILE A 63 6.10 -17.90 5.59
N VAL A 64 7.20 -18.45 5.11
CA VAL A 64 8.44 -18.59 5.89
C VAL A 64 9.38 -17.41 5.70
N ASP A 65 9.12 -16.58 4.68
CA ASP A 65 9.97 -15.47 4.31
C ASP A 65 9.22 -14.49 3.39
N ALA A 66 9.44 -13.20 3.58
CA ALA A 66 8.85 -12.16 2.75
C ALA A 66 9.85 -11.02 2.52
N HIS A 67 9.93 -10.53 1.28
CA HIS A 67 10.91 -9.52 0.86
C HIS A 67 10.22 -8.40 0.07
N TYR A 68 10.57 -7.14 0.37
CA TYR A 68 10.06 -5.95 -0.29
C TYR A 68 11.16 -5.12 -0.91
N PHE A 69 11.10 -4.90 -2.22
CA PHE A 69 12.16 -4.25 -2.99
C PHE A 69 11.70 -2.89 -3.48
N ARG A 70 12.43 -1.82 -3.16
CA ARG A 70 12.00 -0.46 -3.51
C ARG A 70 13.17 0.48 -3.74
N GLY A 71 13.06 1.27 -4.80
CA GLY A 71 13.92 2.43 -4.98
C GLY A 71 13.63 3.50 -3.93
N ARG A 72 14.67 4.02 -3.25
CA ARG A 72 14.56 5.13 -2.30
C ARG A 72 15.21 6.40 -2.82
N PHE A 73 14.48 7.50 -2.67
CA PHE A 73 15.03 8.84 -2.86
C PHE A 73 15.97 9.21 -1.70
N SER A 74 16.84 10.19 -1.94
CA SER A 74 17.63 10.77 -0.85
C SER A 74 16.70 11.43 0.18
N ALA A 75 17.15 11.56 1.44
CA ALA A 75 16.37 12.20 2.49
C ALA A 75 15.92 13.63 2.10
N ARG A 76 16.78 14.37 1.38
CA ARG A 76 16.48 15.72 0.88
C ARG A 76 15.34 15.73 -0.14
N GLU A 77 15.37 14.79 -1.09
CA GLU A 77 14.33 14.68 -2.11
C GLU A 77 13.00 14.17 -1.52
N ALA A 78 13.07 13.18 -0.62
CA ALA A 78 11.91 12.66 0.09
C ALA A 78 11.26 13.74 0.97
N GLN A 79 12.06 14.60 1.62
CA GLN A 79 11.56 15.76 2.36
C GLN A 79 10.85 16.76 1.43
N ASN A 80 11.44 17.07 0.28
CA ASN A 80 10.82 17.95 -0.71
C ASN A 80 9.48 17.41 -1.23
N ARG A 81 9.36 16.08 -1.31
CA ARG A 81 8.12 15.38 -1.71
C ARG A 81 7.14 15.16 -0.56
N ASN A 82 7.49 15.54 0.68
CA ASN A 82 6.76 15.25 1.91
C ASN A 82 6.43 13.75 2.11
N GLN A 83 7.32 12.85 1.66
CA GLN A 83 7.08 11.40 1.69
C GLN A 83 7.68 10.70 2.91
N LEU A 84 8.58 11.36 3.67
CA LEU A 84 9.33 10.76 4.78
C LEU A 84 8.46 10.05 5.83
N TYR A 85 7.40 10.72 6.30
CA TYR A 85 6.55 10.16 7.35
C TYR A 85 5.71 8.98 6.85
N GLY A 86 5.15 9.11 5.64
CA GLY A 86 4.36 8.04 5.03
C GLY A 86 5.20 6.79 4.72
N GLU A 87 6.42 6.99 4.22
CA GLU A 87 7.39 5.90 4.03
C GLU A 87 7.72 5.22 5.36
N ARG A 88 7.95 6.01 6.43
CA ARG A 88 8.27 5.44 7.74
C ARG A 88 7.12 4.63 8.33
N LEU A 89 5.87 5.14 8.23
CA LEU A 89 4.70 4.39 8.66
C LEU A 89 4.56 3.08 7.89
N PHE A 90 4.84 3.09 6.59
CA PHE A 90 4.78 1.88 5.78
C PHE A 90 5.90 0.90 6.15
N ASP A 91 7.11 1.37 6.44
CA ASP A 91 8.19 0.54 6.97
C ASP A 91 7.79 -0.13 8.29
N ASP A 92 7.14 0.59 9.20
CA ASP A 92 6.69 0.03 10.48
C ASP A 92 5.68 -1.11 10.27
N VAL A 93 4.81 -0.99 9.25
CA VAL A 93 3.92 -2.08 8.83
C VAL A 93 4.73 -3.27 8.30
N LEU A 94 5.68 -3.04 7.38
CA LEU A 94 6.50 -4.12 6.82
C LEU A 94 7.31 -4.86 7.91
N VAL A 95 7.92 -4.13 8.84
CA VAL A 95 8.66 -4.70 9.97
C VAL A 95 7.75 -5.53 10.87
N ARG A 96 6.56 -5.03 11.18
CA ARG A 96 5.59 -5.75 12.01
C ARG A 96 5.12 -7.05 11.36
N GLU A 97 4.94 -7.05 10.04
CA GLU A 97 4.55 -8.24 9.28
C GLU A 97 5.74 -9.15 8.93
N GLY A 98 6.95 -8.87 9.43
CA GLY A 98 8.14 -9.69 9.22
C GLY A 98 8.68 -9.65 7.79
N VAL A 99 8.42 -8.56 7.05
CA VAL A 99 8.87 -8.39 5.67
C VAL A 99 10.25 -7.72 5.65
N THR A 100 11.23 -8.40 5.06
CA THR A 100 12.59 -7.89 4.88
C THR A 100 12.64 -6.85 3.77
N THR A 101 13.13 -5.65 4.07
CA THR A 101 13.15 -4.54 3.12
C THR A 101 14.49 -4.39 2.43
N HIS A 102 14.47 -4.21 1.11
CA HIS A 102 15.64 -4.01 0.25
C HIS A 102 15.53 -2.68 -0.47
N TYR A 103 16.41 -1.74 -0.14
CA TYR A 103 16.36 -0.39 -0.69
C TYR A 103 17.58 -0.08 -1.55
N LEU A 104 17.32 0.38 -2.77
CA LEU A 104 18.35 0.86 -3.67
C LEU A 104 18.17 2.37 -3.91
N PRO A 105 19.23 3.19 -3.81
CA PRO A 105 19.12 4.62 -4.11
C PRO A 105 18.65 4.87 -5.54
N ILE A 106 17.66 5.75 -5.71
CA ILE A 106 17.23 6.26 -7.01
C ILE A 106 18.15 7.42 -7.38
N SER A 107 18.80 7.33 -8.54
CA SER A 107 19.46 8.48 -9.17
C SER A 107 18.61 8.96 -10.33
N THR A 108 18.50 10.27 -10.54
CA THR A 108 17.73 10.89 -11.63
C THR A 108 18.21 10.50 -13.03
N GLU A 109 19.40 9.92 -13.15
CA GLU A 109 20.05 9.61 -14.43
C GLU A 109 20.12 8.12 -14.75
N LYS A 110 19.65 7.22 -13.87
CA LYS A 110 19.88 5.78 -14.02
C LYS A 110 18.66 4.95 -13.62
N GLU A 111 18.35 3.96 -14.45
CA GLU A 111 17.44 2.86 -14.08
C GLU A 111 17.91 2.24 -12.78
N THR A 112 16.96 2.06 -11.85
CA THR A 112 17.23 1.41 -10.57
C THR A 112 17.40 -0.07 -10.83
N GLY A 113 18.58 -0.63 -10.59
CA GLY A 113 18.83 -2.09 -10.64
C GLY A 113 18.10 -2.89 -9.56
N ILE A 114 17.00 -2.35 -9.03
CA ILE A 114 16.18 -2.95 -7.97
C ILE A 114 15.49 -4.21 -8.48
N ASP A 115 15.05 -4.24 -9.74
CA ASP A 115 14.40 -5.41 -10.35
C ASP A 115 15.41 -6.55 -10.55
N VAL A 116 16.67 -6.21 -10.85
CA VAL A 116 17.78 -7.18 -10.90
C VAL A 116 18.06 -7.75 -9.51
N TRP A 117 18.10 -6.90 -8.48
CA TRP A 117 18.28 -7.37 -7.10
C TRP A 117 17.10 -8.23 -6.66
N PHE A 118 15.86 -7.82 -6.94
CA PHE A 118 14.65 -8.61 -6.73
C PHE A 118 14.82 -10.03 -7.30
N ALA A 119 15.22 -10.14 -8.57
CA ALA A 119 15.36 -11.43 -9.22
C ALA A 119 16.49 -12.29 -8.63
N LEU A 120 17.64 -11.69 -8.31
CA LEU A 120 18.76 -12.40 -7.71
C LEU A 120 18.43 -12.90 -6.31
N GLU A 121 17.89 -12.04 -5.45
CA GLU A 121 17.51 -12.38 -4.08
C GLU A 121 16.41 -13.45 -4.07
N ALA A 122 15.37 -13.30 -4.91
CA ALA A 122 14.29 -14.29 -4.98
C ALA A 122 14.79 -15.67 -5.39
N PHE A 123 15.70 -15.74 -6.38
CA PHE A 123 16.29 -16.99 -6.82
C PHE A 123 17.24 -17.59 -5.76
N GLU A 124 18.07 -16.76 -5.12
CA GLU A 124 18.99 -17.17 -4.08
C GLU A 124 18.24 -17.73 -2.85
N GLN A 125 17.25 -17.00 -2.34
CA GLN A 125 16.45 -17.45 -1.20
C GLN A 125 15.68 -18.73 -1.51
N ALA A 126 15.16 -18.89 -2.74
CA ALA A 126 14.49 -20.12 -3.15
C ALA A 126 15.40 -21.35 -3.07
N ILE A 127 16.70 -21.20 -3.40
CA ILE A 127 17.70 -22.26 -3.27
C ILE A 127 17.98 -22.55 -1.80
N TYR A 128 18.31 -21.54 -1.00
CA TYR A 128 18.75 -21.75 0.39
C TYR A 128 17.63 -22.19 1.33
N LYS A 129 16.43 -21.61 1.17
CA LYS A 129 15.28 -21.87 2.05
C LYS A 129 14.36 -22.97 1.52
N HIS A 130 14.64 -23.49 0.33
CA HIS A 130 13.89 -24.57 -0.31
C HIS A 130 12.38 -24.28 -0.35
N PHE A 131 11.99 -23.14 -0.89
CA PHE A 131 10.57 -22.79 -1.00
C PHE A 131 9.85 -23.79 -1.89
N ASN A 132 8.67 -24.23 -1.42
CA ASN A 132 7.76 -25.02 -2.23
C ASN A 132 7.04 -24.12 -3.24
N VAL A 133 6.65 -22.91 -2.81
CA VAL A 133 5.98 -21.93 -3.65
C VAL A 133 6.65 -20.57 -3.50
N CYS A 134 7.02 -19.95 -4.62
CA CYS A 134 7.48 -18.56 -4.66
C CYS A 134 6.35 -17.68 -5.19
N VAL A 135 5.98 -16.67 -4.42
CA VAL A 135 4.92 -15.73 -4.75
C VAL A 135 5.53 -14.41 -5.17
N LEU A 136 5.28 -13.99 -6.40
CA LEU A 136 5.76 -12.74 -6.97
C LEU A 136 4.58 -11.75 -7.07
N ILE A 137 4.68 -10.63 -6.36
CA ILE A 137 3.75 -9.50 -6.51
C ILE A 137 4.40 -8.54 -7.50
N ALA A 138 4.12 -8.77 -8.79
CA ALA A 138 4.75 -8.07 -9.91
C ALA A 138 3.84 -8.10 -11.15
N CYS A 139 4.07 -7.16 -12.07
CA CYS A 139 3.35 -7.13 -13.34
C CYS A 139 4.24 -7.26 -14.59
N ASP A 140 5.56 -7.09 -14.47
CA ASP A 140 6.46 -6.97 -15.62
C ASP A 140 6.83 -8.32 -16.24
N GLY A 141 6.94 -8.36 -17.58
CA GLY A 141 7.45 -9.50 -18.32
C GLY A 141 8.94 -9.77 -18.10
N ASP A 142 9.69 -8.80 -17.59
CA ASP A 142 11.11 -8.95 -17.28
C ASP A 142 11.40 -10.00 -16.19
N TYR A 143 10.38 -10.40 -15.42
CA TYR A 143 10.48 -11.49 -14.45
C TYR A 143 10.27 -12.90 -15.04
N VAL A 144 9.98 -13.04 -16.33
CA VAL A 144 9.84 -14.37 -16.99
C VAL A 144 11.09 -15.26 -16.81
N PRO A 145 12.34 -14.76 -16.98
CA PRO A 145 13.54 -15.55 -16.72
C PRO A 145 13.63 -16.03 -15.27
N LEU A 146 13.22 -15.19 -14.30
CA LEU A 146 13.18 -15.57 -12.89
C LEU A 146 12.20 -16.72 -12.67
N ALA A 147 10.98 -16.62 -13.20
CA ALA A 147 9.97 -17.68 -13.08
C ALA A 147 10.49 -19.02 -13.62
N ARG A 148 11.13 -19.01 -14.79
CA ARG A 148 11.79 -20.21 -15.36
C ARG A 148 12.84 -20.78 -14.41
N LYS A 149 13.71 -19.92 -13.87
CA LYS A 149 14.78 -20.34 -12.96
C LYS A 149 14.23 -20.93 -11.66
N LEU A 150 13.19 -20.33 -11.08
CA LEU A 150 12.50 -20.87 -9.90
C LEU A 150 11.89 -22.26 -10.17
N ASN A 151 11.29 -22.47 -11.35
CA ASN A 151 10.81 -23.78 -11.76
C ASN A 151 11.94 -24.83 -11.83
N THR A 152 13.16 -24.44 -12.26
CA THR A 152 14.31 -25.38 -12.32
C THR A 152 14.78 -25.90 -10.96
N VAL A 153 14.56 -25.15 -9.88
CA VAL A 153 14.87 -25.58 -8.51
C VAL A 153 13.70 -26.31 -7.84
N GLY A 154 12.63 -26.57 -8.61
CA GLY A 154 11.47 -27.32 -8.19
C GLY A 154 10.46 -26.51 -7.39
N ALA A 155 10.57 -25.18 -7.35
CA ALA A 155 9.58 -24.29 -6.75
C ALA A 155 8.46 -23.99 -7.75
N ARG A 156 7.20 -24.06 -7.32
CA ARG A 156 6.07 -23.57 -8.13
C ARG A 156 6.00 -22.06 -7.98
N VAL A 157 5.66 -21.37 -9.06
CA VAL A 157 5.61 -19.90 -9.05
C VAL A 157 4.16 -19.44 -9.09
N MET A 158 3.82 -18.55 -8.16
CA MET A 158 2.55 -17.84 -8.13
C MET A 158 2.82 -16.37 -8.45
N VAL A 159 2.02 -15.77 -9.34
CA VAL A 159 2.09 -14.33 -9.62
C VAL A 159 0.77 -13.69 -9.23
N LEU A 160 0.84 -12.65 -8.41
CA LEU A 160 -0.30 -11.80 -8.09
C LEU A 160 -0.17 -10.50 -8.91
N GLY A 161 -1.01 -10.40 -9.94
CA GLY A 161 -1.08 -9.25 -10.84
C GLY A 161 -2.36 -8.44 -10.66
N TRP A 162 -2.31 -7.17 -11.04
CA TRP A 162 -3.44 -6.25 -11.03
C TRP A 162 -3.50 -5.51 -12.34
N ASP A 163 -4.68 -5.54 -12.97
CA ASP A 163 -4.97 -4.79 -14.17
C ASP A 163 -5.95 -3.68 -13.82
N PHE A 164 -5.58 -2.42 -14.07
CA PHE A 164 -6.41 -1.27 -13.76
C PHE A 164 -6.08 -0.07 -14.64
N LYS A 165 -7.08 0.79 -14.81
CA LYS A 165 -7.01 2.06 -15.53
C LYS A 165 -7.60 3.16 -14.67
N TYR A 166 -6.99 4.33 -14.66
CA TYR A 166 -7.50 5.51 -13.98
C TYR A 166 -7.02 6.78 -14.66
N VAL A 167 -7.69 7.89 -14.37
CA VAL A 167 -7.27 9.22 -14.79
C VAL A 167 -6.61 9.89 -13.60
N ASP A 168 -5.36 10.35 -13.77
CA ASP A 168 -4.63 11.05 -12.72
C ASP A 168 -5.08 12.52 -12.58
N ASP A 169 -4.57 13.22 -11.56
CA ASP A 169 -4.90 14.63 -11.29
C ASP A 169 -4.52 15.59 -12.44
N GLN A 170 -3.67 15.15 -13.38
CA GLN A 170 -3.27 15.92 -14.55
C GLN A 170 -4.19 15.67 -15.75
N GLY A 171 -5.17 14.77 -15.61
CA GLY A 171 -6.07 14.37 -16.69
C GLY A 171 -5.47 13.29 -17.60
N GLU A 172 -4.32 12.72 -17.26
CA GLU A 172 -3.66 11.70 -18.07
C GLU A 172 -4.20 10.30 -17.73
N GLU A 173 -4.46 9.50 -18.77
CA GLU A 173 -4.85 8.11 -18.58
C GLU A 173 -3.64 7.26 -18.18
N ARG A 174 -3.71 6.68 -16.99
CA ARG A 174 -2.76 5.71 -16.48
C ARG A 174 -3.36 4.32 -16.58
N GLU A 175 -2.57 3.39 -17.11
CA GLU A 175 -2.92 1.98 -17.19
C GLU A 175 -1.78 1.12 -16.66
N THR A 176 -2.14 0.10 -15.89
CA THR A 176 -1.24 -0.99 -15.52
C THR A 176 -1.86 -2.30 -15.99
N ARG A 177 -1.08 -3.10 -16.71
CA ARG A 177 -1.46 -4.45 -17.14
C ARG A 177 -0.36 -5.42 -16.81
N THR A 178 -0.77 -6.57 -16.32
CA THR A 178 0.10 -7.70 -16.04
C THR A 178 0.52 -8.38 -17.34
N SER A 179 1.81 -8.64 -17.50
CA SER A 179 2.38 -9.30 -18.67
C SER A 179 1.78 -10.69 -18.88
N GLN A 180 1.22 -10.92 -20.07
CA GLN A 180 0.65 -12.21 -20.45
C GLN A 180 1.73 -13.29 -20.57
N TRP A 181 2.97 -12.90 -20.92
CA TRP A 181 4.11 -13.80 -20.97
C TRP A 181 4.49 -14.30 -19.58
N LEU A 182 4.46 -13.41 -18.57
CA LEU A 182 4.70 -13.79 -17.18
C LEU A 182 3.59 -14.74 -16.70
N LEU A 183 2.32 -14.36 -16.91
CA LEU A 183 1.18 -15.19 -16.49
C LEU A 183 1.16 -16.57 -17.15
N GLY A 184 1.61 -16.68 -18.40
CA GLY A 184 1.69 -17.95 -19.13
C GLY A 184 2.85 -18.85 -18.71
N GLU A 185 3.89 -18.32 -18.04
CA GLU A 185 5.08 -19.08 -17.62
C GLU A 185 4.94 -19.64 -16.19
N VAL A 186 4.13 -19.02 -15.35
CA VAL A 186 4.01 -19.38 -13.93
C VAL A 186 2.96 -20.48 -13.67
N THR A 187 3.11 -21.19 -12.55
CA THR A 187 2.19 -22.27 -12.17
C THR A 187 0.82 -21.74 -11.75
N TYR A 188 0.80 -20.64 -10.99
CA TYR A 188 -0.43 -20.07 -10.42
C TYR A 188 -0.56 -18.59 -10.81
N PRO A 189 -1.13 -18.28 -11.98
CA PRO A 189 -1.44 -16.90 -12.36
C PRO A 189 -2.70 -16.43 -11.62
N VAL A 190 -2.56 -15.40 -10.78
CA VAL A 190 -3.65 -14.83 -9.98
C VAL A 190 -3.84 -13.36 -10.34
N LEU A 191 -4.87 -13.08 -11.14
CA LEU A 191 -5.30 -11.71 -11.43
C LEU A 191 -6.22 -11.22 -10.31
N MET A 192 -5.65 -10.42 -9.41
CA MET A 192 -6.30 -9.95 -8.20
C MET A 192 -7.42 -8.94 -8.49
N SER A 193 -7.32 -8.15 -9.56
CA SER A 193 -8.41 -7.28 -10.03
C SER A 193 -9.70 -8.07 -10.25
N ASN A 194 -9.62 -9.19 -10.98
CA ASN A 194 -10.76 -10.07 -11.23
C ASN A 194 -11.34 -10.66 -9.94
N ILE A 195 -10.48 -11.01 -8.98
CA ILE A 195 -10.90 -11.59 -7.70
C ILE A 195 -11.60 -10.56 -6.81
N ILE A 196 -11.06 -9.35 -6.74
CA ILE A 196 -11.57 -8.27 -5.89
C ILE A 196 -12.87 -7.68 -6.46
N GLU A 197 -13.00 -7.62 -7.78
CA GLU A 197 -14.17 -7.07 -8.47
C GLU A 197 -15.31 -8.07 -8.66
N ASP A 198 -15.08 -9.34 -8.34
CA ASP A 198 -16.08 -10.39 -8.38
C ASP A 198 -17.22 -10.12 -7.40
N ARG A 199 -18.40 -9.79 -7.95
CA ARG A 199 -19.60 -9.44 -7.18
C ARG A 199 -20.08 -10.58 -6.28
N THR A 200 -19.81 -11.84 -6.65
CA THR A 200 -20.20 -13.00 -5.83
C THR A 200 -19.40 -13.10 -4.54
N ARG A 201 -18.17 -12.56 -4.54
CA ARG A 201 -17.23 -12.57 -3.41
C ARG A 201 -17.21 -11.26 -2.63
N ARG A 202 -18.14 -10.34 -2.88
CA ARG A 202 -18.20 -9.04 -2.19
C ARG A 202 -18.24 -9.16 -0.66
N ASN A 203 -18.94 -10.17 -0.15
CA ASN A 203 -19.08 -10.44 1.29
C ASN A 203 -18.07 -11.47 1.81
N ASP A 204 -17.12 -11.91 0.98
CA ASP A 204 -16.09 -12.85 1.40
C ASP A 204 -15.18 -12.17 2.45
N PRO A 205 -15.09 -12.71 3.68
CA PRO A 205 -14.22 -12.18 4.71
C PRO A 205 -12.76 -12.09 4.27
N LEU A 206 -12.29 -13.01 3.42
CA LEU A 206 -10.91 -13.03 2.93
C LEU A 206 -10.63 -11.84 2.01
N ILE A 207 -11.55 -11.52 1.10
CA ILE A 207 -11.41 -10.37 0.19
C ILE A 207 -11.55 -9.06 0.95
N ASN A 208 -12.39 -9.02 1.99
CA ASN A 208 -12.52 -7.83 2.83
C ASN A 208 -11.27 -7.61 3.70
N ALA A 209 -10.62 -8.67 4.16
CA ALA A 209 -9.37 -8.59 4.92
C ALA A 209 -8.18 -8.06 4.09
N LEU A 210 -8.24 -8.14 2.76
CA LEU A 210 -7.22 -7.54 1.87
C LEU A 210 -7.10 -6.02 2.02
N PHE A 211 -8.08 -5.36 2.64
CA PHE A 211 -8.10 -3.91 2.80
C PHE A 211 -8.03 -3.52 4.28
N VAL A 212 -7.32 -2.43 4.57
CA VAL A 212 -7.21 -1.90 5.95
C VAL A 212 -8.60 -1.50 6.46
N SER A 213 -9.00 -1.99 7.63
CA SER A 213 -10.27 -1.64 8.25
C SER A 213 -10.12 -0.43 9.18
N ARG A 214 -11.15 0.40 9.26
CA ARG A 214 -11.20 1.54 10.19
C ARG A 214 -11.07 1.12 11.67
N LYS A 215 -11.36 -0.15 11.99
CA LYS A 215 -11.22 -0.71 13.35
C LYS A 215 -9.78 -1.06 13.73
N ASP A 216 -8.88 -1.19 12.76
CA ASP A 216 -7.47 -1.53 13.01
C ASP A 216 -6.68 -0.33 13.54
N PHE A 217 -7.24 0.87 13.41
CA PHE A 217 -6.84 2.07 14.15
C PHE A 217 -7.54 2.05 15.52
N GLY A 218 -6.96 1.33 16.48
CA GLY A 218 -7.42 1.39 17.86
C GLY A 218 -7.44 2.84 18.40
N PRO A 219 -8.24 3.15 19.43
CA PRO A 219 -8.37 4.50 20.00
C PRO A 219 -7.08 5.07 20.65
N GLY A 220 -5.93 4.42 20.48
CA GLY A 220 -4.63 4.83 21.01
C GLY A 220 -3.66 5.47 20.01
N SER A 221 -4.03 5.65 18.74
CA SER A 221 -3.12 6.18 17.70
C SER A 221 -3.26 7.69 17.42
N LEU A 222 -4.14 8.41 18.11
CA LEU A 222 -4.40 9.85 17.88
C LEU A 222 -3.58 10.79 18.77
N ALA A 223 -2.45 10.33 19.33
CA ALA A 223 -1.62 11.14 20.22
C ALA A 223 -0.17 11.25 19.74
N LEU A 224 0.06 11.60 18.47
CA LEU A 224 1.38 12.07 18.01
C LEU A 224 1.19 13.13 16.91
N SER A 225 0.66 14.29 17.30
CA SER A 225 0.90 15.53 16.57
C SER A 225 1.77 16.40 17.47
N GLU A 226 3.06 16.55 17.14
CA GLU A 226 3.94 17.58 17.71
C GLU A 226 3.56 18.97 17.16
N THR A 227 2.27 19.28 17.06
CA THR A 227 1.81 20.65 16.86
C THR A 227 1.50 21.22 18.24
N ALA A 228 2.31 22.18 18.68
CA ALA A 228 2.01 22.95 19.87
C ALA A 228 0.72 23.74 19.59
N VAL A 229 -0.40 23.26 20.09
CA VAL A 229 -1.66 24.01 20.11
C VAL A 229 -1.49 25.09 21.18
N PRO A 230 -1.50 26.39 20.84
CA PRO A 230 -1.54 27.42 21.88
C PRO A 230 -2.84 27.24 22.65
N ALA A 231 -2.74 27.13 23.98
CA ALA A 231 -3.79 26.76 24.92
C ALA A 231 -4.96 27.78 25.03
N SER A 232 -5.16 28.63 24.02
CA SER A 232 -6.23 29.60 23.91
C SER A 232 -6.67 29.85 22.45
N ALA A 233 -6.39 28.94 21.51
CA ALA A 233 -6.83 29.10 20.12
C ALA A 233 -8.33 28.82 20.00
N GLY A 234 -9.11 29.86 19.68
CA GLY A 234 -10.54 29.72 19.36
C GLY A 234 -10.75 28.72 18.21
N ALA A 235 -11.89 28.04 18.22
CA ALA A 235 -12.29 27.23 17.08
C ALA A 235 -12.78 28.17 15.96
N PHE A 236 -12.21 28.01 14.77
CA PHE A 236 -12.53 28.78 13.58
C PHE A 236 -13.38 27.93 12.63
N GLU A 237 -14.19 28.59 11.81
CA GLU A 237 -14.98 27.91 10.78
C GLU A 237 -14.53 28.36 9.39
N GLY A 238 -14.71 27.48 8.42
CA GLY A 238 -14.33 27.72 7.05
C GLY A 238 -14.93 26.70 6.09
N THR A 239 -14.55 26.83 4.84
CA THR A 239 -15.02 25.97 3.75
C THR A 239 -13.85 25.34 3.03
N ILE A 240 -13.94 24.06 2.71
CA ILE A 240 -12.91 23.36 1.94
C ILE A 240 -12.86 23.92 0.51
N GLN A 241 -11.74 24.55 0.18
CA GLN A 241 -11.54 25.17 -1.14
C GLN A 241 -10.77 24.26 -2.10
N THR A 242 -9.87 23.43 -1.57
CA THR A 242 -9.05 22.53 -2.40
C THR A 242 -8.78 21.27 -1.62
N LEU A 243 -8.90 20.13 -2.30
CA LEU A 243 -8.49 18.82 -1.82
C LEU A 243 -7.53 18.23 -2.83
N LYS A 244 -6.43 17.66 -2.33
CA LYS A 244 -5.43 16.91 -3.10
C LYS A 244 -5.12 15.63 -2.34
N GLU A 245 -4.31 14.74 -2.93
CA GLU A 245 -3.93 13.47 -2.32
C GLU A 245 -3.33 13.65 -0.91
N GLY A 246 -4.15 13.39 0.12
CA GLY A 246 -3.75 13.43 1.53
C GLY A 246 -3.69 14.80 2.21
N TYR A 247 -4.09 15.90 1.55
CA TYR A 247 -4.14 17.23 2.17
C TYR A 247 -5.12 18.17 1.49
N GLY A 248 -5.54 19.22 2.20
CA GLY A 248 -6.43 20.23 1.66
C GLY A 248 -6.17 21.64 2.18
N PHE A 249 -6.97 22.57 1.66
CA PHE A 249 -6.97 23.97 2.06
C PHE A 249 -8.38 24.41 2.45
N ILE A 250 -8.48 25.04 3.61
CA ILE A 250 -9.71 25.59 4.17
C ILE A 250 -9.66 27.10 4.02
N ALA A 251 -10.62 27.69 3.31
CA ALA A 251 -10.83 29.13 3.30
C ALA A 251 -11.58 29.52 4.57
N SER A 252 -10.99 30.37 5.41
CA SER A 252 -11.62 30.77 6.67
C SER A 252 -12.79 31.73 6.43
N SER A 253 -13.91 31.44 7.10
CA SER A 253 -15.11 32.28 7.14
C SER A 253 -15.11 33.26 8.32
N ASP A 254 -14.10 33.20 9.19
CA ASP A 254 -13.99 34.07 10.36
C ASP A 254 -13.63 35.52 9.95
N PRO A 255 -14.30 36.55 10.51
CA PRO A 255 -14.01 37.95 10.22
C PRO A 255 -12.53 38.36 10.41
N ALA A 256 -11.82 37.74 11.36
CA ALA A 256 -10.42 38.04 11.65
C ALA A 256 -9.44 37.47 10.61
N HIS A 257 -9.83 36.41 9.91
CA HIS A 257 -8.98 35.68 8.94
C HIS A 257 -9.65 35.58 7.56
N ARG A 258 -10.61 36.47 7.28
CA ARG A 258 -11.45 36.43 6.09
C ARG A 258 -10.59 36.52 4.82
N GLY A 259 -10.65 35.48 3.99
CA GLY A 259 -9.87 35.38 2.75
C GLY A 259 -8.49 34.73 2.89
N GLN A 260 -8.11 34.28 4.10
CA GLN A 260 -6.92 33.45 4.29
C GLN A 260 -7.28 31.96 4.11
N THR A 261 -6.35 31.22 3.54
CA THR A 261 -6.44 29.77 3.36
C THR A 261 -5.48 29.06 4.29
N PHE A 262 -5.99 28.07 5.02
CA PHE A 262 -5.23 27.27 5.96
C PHE A 262 -5.06 25.86 5.42
N PHE A 263 -3.80 25.42 5.35
CA PHE A 263 -3.43 24.06 5.00
C PHE A 263 -3.82 23.10 6.12
N PHE A 264 -4.40 21.95 5.78
CA PHE A 264 -4.59 20.83 6.71
C PHE A 264 -4.16 19.51 6.06
N PHE A 265 -3.65 18.60 6.88
CA PHE A 265 -3.26 17.26 6.44
C PHE A 265 -4.39 16.27 6.74
N HIS A 266 -4.48 15.16 6.01
CA HIS A 266 -5.52 14.16 6.23
C HIS A 266 -5.59 13.64 7.68
N ALA A 267 -4.45 13.62 8.38
CA ALA A 267 -4.36 13.17 9.77
C ALA A 267 -5.04 14.13 10.77
N GLU A 268 -5.29 15.37 10.36
CA GLU A 268 -5.93 16.39 11.19
C GLU A 268 -7.46 16.29 11.17
N VAL A 269 -8.05 15.41 10.35
CA VAL A 269 -9.50 15.23 10.25
C VAL A 269 -9.99 14.28 11.34
N LEU A 270 -10.88 14.76 12.22
CA LEU A 270 -11.27 14.03 13.43
C LEU A 270 -12.58 13.25 13.28
N ASN A 271 -13.62 13.88 12.72
CA ASN A 271 -14.99 13.34 12.72
C ASN A 271 -15.46 12.79 11.35
N ALA A 272 -14.55 12.73 10.38
CA ALA A 272 -14.80 12.20 9.04
C ALA A 272 -13.54 11.54 8.49
N ASP A 273 -13.67 10.71 7.46
CA ASP A 273 -12.50 10.33 6.67
C ASP A 273 -12.09 11.54 5.80
N PHE A 274 -10.79 11.77 5.60
CA PHE A 274 -10.34 12.81 4.67
C PHE A 274 -10.93 12.59 3.26
N ASN A 275 -11.16 11.34 2.87
CA ASN A 275 -11.73 10.98 1.57
C ASN A 275 -13.26 11.17 1.47
N ASP A 276 -13.92 11.45 2.60
CA ASP A 276 -15.34 11.81 2.64
C ASP A 276 -15.55 13.32 2.44
N LEU A 277 -14.48 14.11 2.57
CA LEU A 277 -14.51 15.55 2.37
C LEU A 277 -14.76 15.90 0.91
N LYS A 278 -15.55 16.94 0.69
CA LYS A 278 -15.85 17.52 -0.62
C LYS A 278 -15.47 18.99 -0.66
N LEU A 279 -15.20 19.47 -1.86
CA LEU A 279 -15.08 20.90 -2.12
C LEU A 279 -16.41 21.58 -1.74
N GLY A 280 -16.34 22.62 -0.92
CA GLY A 280 -17.52 23.30 -0.40
C GLY A 280 -18.00 22.81 0.98
N ASP A 281 -17.43 21.74 1.53
CA ASP A 281 -17.81 21.28 2.87
C ASP A 281 -17.45 22.32 3.94
N HIS A 282 -18.39 22.56 4.85
CA HIS A 282 -18.19 23.41 6.00
C HIS A 282 -17.43 22.65 7.08
N VAL A 283 -16.36 23.25 7.58
CA VAL A 283 -15.50 22.64 8.59
C VAL A 283 -15.17 23.61 9.71
N ARG A 284 -15.02 23.05 10.91
CA ARG A 284 -14.43 23.70 12.08
C ARG A 284 -12.99 23.24 12.23
N PHE A 285 -12.09 24.14 12.57
CA PHE A 285 -10.68 23.82 12.77
C PHE A 285 -10.08 24.74 13.85
N GLN A 286 -8.90 24.38 14.35
CA GLN A 286 -8.09 25.25 15.20
C GLN A 286 -6.84 25.71 14.43
N LEU A 287 -6.34 26.89 14.76
CA LEU A 287 -5.09 27.37 14.19
C LEU A 287 -3.91 26.76 14.94
N GLY A 288 -3.16 25.93 14.24
CA GLY A 288 -1.84 25.44 14.62
C GLY A 288 -0.73 26.16 13.86
N THR A 289 0.50 25.85 14.20
CA THR A 289 1.68 26.30 13.44
C THR A 289 2.55 25.10 13.12
N ASN A 290 2.96 24.97 11.88
CA ASN A 290 3.93 23.97 11.43
C ASN A 290 5.19 24.69 10.89
N PRO A 291 6.27 23.96 10.56
CA PRO A 291 7.50 24.58 10.03
C PRO A 291 7.34 25.37 8.72
N LYS A 292 6.19 25.25 8.04
CA LYS A 292 5.85 25.99 6.80
C LYS A 292 4.88 27.17 7.05
N GLY A 293 4.43 27.40 8.28
CA GLY A 293 3.56 28.51 8.65
C GLY A 293 2.26 28.09 9.35
N PRO A 294 1.26 28.98 9.38
CA PRO A 294 -0.04 28.72 10.00
C PRO A 294 -0.78 27.58 9.29
N CYS A 295 -1.32 26.63 10.05
CA CYS A 295 -2.07 25.49 9.52
C CYS A 295 -3.36 25.24 10.31
N ALA A 296 -4.30 24.53 9.71
CA ALA A 296 -5.51 24.06 10.36
C ALA A 296 -5.25 22.68 10.96
N VAL A 297 -5.51 22.55 12.26
CA VAL A 297 -5.43 21.31 13.04
C VAL A 297 -6.80 20.98 13.62
N GLN A 298 -7.02 19.72 14.02
CA GLN A 298 -8.30 19.27 14.59
C GLN A 298 -9.52 19.62 13.72
N VAL A 299 -9.43 19.36 12.42
CA VAL A 299 -10.46 19.66 11.42
C VAL A 299 -11.66 18.73 11.62
N SER A 300 -12.86 19.31 11.69
CA SER A 300 -14.12 18.58 11.84
C SER A 300 -15.19 19.12 10.90
N ILE A 301 -15.90 18.25 10.18
CA ILE A 301 -17.03 18.65 9.31
C ILE A 301 -18.18 19.17 10.18
N ILE A 302 -18.76 20.30 9.78
CA ILE A 302 -20.00 20.87 10.30
C ILE A 302 -21.11 20.51 9.30
N GLN A 303 -22.12 19.75 9.75
CA GLN A 303 -23.32 19.48 8.96
C GLN A 303 -24.27 20.68 8.96
#